data_AF-A0A355EW46-F1
#
_entry.id   AF-A0A355EW46-F1
#
_cell.length_a   1.000
_cell.length_b   1.000
_cell.length_c   1.000
_cell.angle_alpha   90.00
_cell.angle_beta   90.00
_cell.angle_gamma   90.00
#
_symmetry.space_group_name_H-M   'P 1'
#
loop_
_entity.id
_entity.type
_entity.pdbx_description
1 polymer ?
#
loop_
_entity_poly.entity_id
_entity_poly.type
_entity_poly.pdbx_seq_one_letter_code
_entity_poly.pdbx_strand_id
1 'polypeptide(L)'
;MSHNLVLGVALAVSLTATMAAHGQPTDTSASQGAVPASEQCLSNFSKEGGFLKGTTYRSHADYYGTNREAVFEKAAQSLAAGGWQITNTNGDIGLITATEQAVGGGRESPLSAVIKQQDASTVRVEITFSVGPGMKAADNSVRNGFCKVLGGIDLSPESSAQPGATEATEPVESPTAAPAGEQCQSNFTKEGNFIKGTIYRSFADFSGMDRGSVFEKTAQGLAANGWQLTTINKDIGLITAIEQAVGGGRNSPLSAAVKQQGASTVRVEMSFSVAPGMKAPDNSVRDSFCKVLTEIAP
;
A
#
# COMPACT_ATOMS: atom_id res chain seq x y z
N MET A 1 -78.26 -38.78 -21.72
CA MET A 1 -78.32 -37.59 -22.58
C MET A 1 -78.03 -36.37 -21.73
N SER A 2 -76.98 -35.64 -22.09
CA SER A 2 -76.74 -34.20 -21.90
C SER A 2 -76.71 -33.55 -20.49
N HIS A 3 -75.50 -33.07 -20.17
CA HIS A 3 -75.06 -32.02 -19.24
C HIS A 3 -76.07 -30.96 -18.74
N ASN A 4 -75.98 -30.57 -17.45
CA ASN A 4 -75.46 -29.25 -17.04
C ASN A 4 -75.39 -29.01 -15.50
N LEU A 5 -74.18 -28.62 -15.10
CA LEU A 5 -73.64 -27.72 -14.06
C LEU A 5 -74.60 -26.84 -13.21
N VAL A 6 -74.31 -26.67 -11.90
CA VAL A 6 -73.81 -25.44 -11.22
C VAL A 6 -73.93 -25.51 -9.67
N LEU A 7 -72.82 -25.10 -9.00
CA LEU A 7 -72.54 -24.59 -7.63
C LEU A 7 -73.62 -24.75 -6.53
N GLY A 8 -73.30 -25.10 -5.28
CA GLY A 8 -72.11 -24.80 -4.48
C GLY A 8 -72.54 -24.04 -3.21
N VAL A 9 -72.57 -24.71 -2.06
CA VAL A 9 -72.84 -24.09 -0.74
C VAL A 9 -71.74 -24.54 0.23
N ALA A 10 -71.20 -23.55 0.94
CA ALA A 10 -70.08 -23.62 1.86
C ALA A 10 -70.38 -24.39 3.15
N LEU A 11 -69.36 -25.02 3.71
CA LEU A 11 -69.29 -25.34 5.13
C LEU A 11 -67.84 -25.26 5.61
N ALA A 12 -67.61 -24.34 6.54
CA ALA A 12 -66.35 -24.10 7.21
C ALA A 12 -65.99 -25.28 8.12
N VAL A 13 -64.76 -25.77 8.02
CA VAL A 13 -64.16 -26.66 9.01
C VAL A 13 -62.92 -25.97 9.55
N SER A 14 -63.00 -25.63 10.82
CA SER A 14 -61.93 -25.12 11.67
C SER A 14 -60.88 -26.21 11.91
N LEU A 15 -59.63 -25.97 11.49
CA LEU A 15 -58.46 -26.75 11.92
C LEU A 15 -57.60 -25.90 12.86
N THR A 16 -57.49 -26.36 14.11
CA THR A 16 -56.48 -25.94 15.08
C THR A 16 -55.13 -26.54 14.69
N ALA A 17 -54.17 -25.70 14.28
CA ALA A 17 -52.79 -26.11 14.07
C ALA A 17 -51.94 -25.81 15.32
N THR A 18 -51.45 -26.87 15.95
CA THR A 18 -50.47 -26.84 17.04
C THR A 18 -49.14 -26.34 16.50
N MET A 19 -48.68 -25.16 16.92
CA MET A 19 -47.35 -24.66 16.55
C MET A 19 -46.28 -25.45 17.32
N ALA A 20 -45.62 -26.38 16.63
CA ALA A 20 -44.36 -26.95 17.08
C ALA A 20 -43.26 -25.91 16.87
N ALA A 21 -42.75 -25.36 17.97
CA ALA A 21 -41.58 -24.50 18.00
C ALA A 21 -40.37 -25.24 17.40
N HIS A 22 -40.08 -24.96 16.13
CA HIS A 22 -38.80 -25.29 15.54
C HIS A 22 -37.79 -24.26 16.06
N GLY A 23 -37.03 -24.64 17.08
CA GLY A 23 -35.82 -23.93 17.45
C GLY A 23 -34.88 -23.95 16.25
N GLN A 24 -34.76 -22.81 15.57
CA GLN A 24 -33.67 -22.60 14.62
C GLN A 24 -32.35 -22.78 15.37
N PRO A 25 -31.41 -23.59 14.86
CA PRO A 25 -30.05 -23.55 15.33
C PRO A 25 -29.53 -22.14 15.02
N THR A 26 -29.31 -21.37 16.08
CA THR A 26 -28.47 -20.18 16.01
C THR A 26 -27.07 -20.67 15.68
N ASP A 27 -26.75 -20.76 14.39
CA ASP A 27 -25.37 -20.80 13.91
C ASP A 27 -24.72 -19.46 14.25
N THR A 28 -24.40 -19.28 15.53
CA THR A 28 -23.39 -18.33 15.99
C THR A 28 -22.04 -18.93 15.63
N SER A 29 -21.73 -18.94 14.33
CA SER A 29 -20.36 -19.06 13.88
C SER A 29 -19.69 -17.74 14.21
N ALA A 30 -19.19 -17.65 15.43
CA ALA A 30 -18.36 -16.54 15.90
C ALA A 30 -17.17 -16.43 14.95
N SER A 31 -17.21 -15.41 14.08
CA SER A 31 -16.02 -14.86 13.44
C SER A 31 -15.00 -14.57 14.55
N GLN A 32 -13.92 -15.34 14.58
CA GLN A 32 -12.83 -15.11 15.52
C GLN A 32 -12.30 -13.69 15.29
N GLY A 33 -12.34 -12.90 16.36
CA GLY A 33 -12.10 -11.46 16.40
C GLY A 33 -10.83 -11.00 15.71
N ALA A 34 -10.96 -10.64 14.43
CA ALA A 34 -10.01 -9.76 13.77
C ALA A 34 -10.18 -8.36 14.37
N VAL A 35 -9.07 -7.77 14.83
CA VAL A 35 -9.06 -6.37 15.30
C VAL A 35 -9.53 -5.47 14.15
N PRO A 36 -10.53 -4.59 14.35
CA PRO A 36 -11.02 -3.73 13.27
C PRO A 36 -9.89 -2.91 12.64
N ALA A 37 -9.92 -2.71 11.31
CA ALA A 37 -8.89 -1.97 10.58
C ALA A 37 -8.63 -0.55 11.15
N SER A 38 -9.66 0.10 11.71
CA SER A 38 -9.52 1.39 12.39
C SER A 38 -8.70 1.31 13.69
N GLU A 39 -8.81 0.21 14.44
CA GLU A 39 -8.05 -0.01 15.68
C GLU A 39 -6.60 -0.41 15.38
N GLN A 40 -6.39 -1.24 14.36
CA GLN A 40 -5.06 -1.51 13.81
C GLN A 40 -4.41 -0.20 13.34
N CYS A 41 -5.15 0.64 12.62
CA CYS A 41 -4.66 1.94 12.16
C CYS A 41 -4.13 2.82 13.30
N LEU A 42 -4.85 2.89 14.42
CA LEU A 42 -4.42 3.69 15.58
C LEU A 42 -3.14 3.13 16.20
N SER A 43 -3.06 1.81 16.33
CA SER A 43 -1.90 1.10 16.91
C SER A 43 -0.66 1.22 16.03
N ASN A 44 -0.86 1.24 14.71
CA ASN A 44 0.20 1.29 13.71
C ASN A 44 0.54 2.71 13.23
N PHE A 45 -0.12 3.72 13.78
CA PHE A 45 0.11 5.11 13.39
C PHE A 45 1.49 5.58 13.86
N SER A 46 2.29 6.07 12.94
CA SER A 46 3.61 6.63 13.20
C SER A 46 3.84 7.94 12.45
N LYS A 47 4.79 8.72 12.97
CA LYS A 47 5.17 10.01 12.43
C LYS A 47 6.68 10.18 12.50
N GLU A 48 7.30 10.51 11.37
CA GLU A 48 8.72 10.78 11.24
C GLU A 48 8.95 12.21 10.74
N GLY A 49 10.03 12.86 11.18
CA GLY A 49 10.41 14.20 10.74
C GLY A 49 9.90 15.33 11.63
N GLY A 50 9.61 16.48 11.03
CA GLY A 50 9.10 17.68 11.71
C GLY A 50 9.10 18.91 10.82
N PHE A 51 8.64 20.05 11.34
CA PHE A 51 8.40 21.27 10.57
C PHE A 51 9.56 21.70 9.65
N LEU A 52 10.81 21.58 10.10
CA LEU A 52 11.98 22.00 9.31
C LEU A 52 12.40 20.98 8.23
N LYS A 53 12.03 19.71 8.38
CA LYS A 53 12.45 18.61 7.49
C LYS A 53 11.30 17.97 6.73
N GLY A 54 10.07 18.43 6.95
CA GLY A 54 8.87 17.78 6.45
C GLY A 54 8.46 16.66 7.41
N THR A 55 7.21 16.25 7.33
CA THR A 55 6.64 15.24 8.21
C THR A 55 6.03 14.13 7.37
N THR A 56 6.42 12.89 7.63
CA THR A 56 5.82 11.72 7.00
C THR A 56 5.01 10.97 8.03
N TYR A 57 3.73 10.78 7.73
CA TYR A 57 2.78 10.01 8.53
C TYR A 57 2.58 8.66 7.88
N ARG A 58 2.48 7.61 8.70
CA ARG A 58 2.24 6.25 8.22
C ARG A 58 1.27 5.52 9.11
N SER A 59 0.50 4.62 8.52
CA SER A 59 -0.27 3.62 9.25
C SER A 59 -0.50 2.41 8.33
N HIS A 60 -0.97 1.30 8.90
CA HIS A 60 -1.39 0.15 8.14
C HIS A 60 -2.47 -0.66 8.85
N ALA A 61 -3.20 -1.44 8.06
CA ALA A 61 -4.15 -2.44 8.54
C ALA A 61 -4.11 -3.68 7.66
N ASP A 62 -4.34 -4.83 8.29
CA ASP A 62 -4.44 -6.15 7.66
C ASP A 62 -5.90 -6.54 7.48
N TYR A 63 -6.22 -7.08 6.31
CA TYR A 63 -7.53 -7.56 5.89
C TYR A 63 -7.43 -9.05 5.61
N TYR A 64 -8.30 -9.83 6.26
CA TYR A 64 -8.26 -11.29 6.25
C TYR A 64 -9.40 -11.86 5.41
N GLY A 65 -9.19 -13.04 4.82
CA GLY A 65 -10.21 -13.76 4.05
C GLY A 65 -10.59 -13.08 2.73
N THR A 66 -9.70 -12.25 2.18
CA THR A 66 -9.91 -11.48 0.96
C THR A 66 -8.72 -11.61 0.02
N ASN A 67 -8.89 -11.19 -1.22
CA ASN A 67 -7.79 -11.07 -2.17
C ASN A 67 -7.37 -9.60 -2.35
N ARG A 68 -6.15 -9.41 -2.85
CA ARG A 68 -5.56 -8.09 -3.08
C ARG A 68 -6.35 -7.22 -4.05
N GLU A 69 -6.98 -7.79 -5.08
CA GLU A 69 -7.73 -7.02 -6.08
C GLU A 69 -8.96 -6.35 -5.46
N ALA A 70 -9.74 -7.10 -4.69
CA ALA A 70 -10.90 -6.57 -3.97
C ALA A 70 -10.50 -5.47 -2.97
N VAL A 71 -9.41 -5.68 -2.23
CA VAL A 71 -8.86 -4.68 -1.30
C VAL A 71 -8.38 -3.44 -2.03
N PHE A 72 -7.71 -3.60 -3.18
CA PHE A 72 -7.22 -2.49 -3.98
C PHE A 72 -8.36 -1.60 -4.48
N GLU A 73 -9.43 -2.19 -5.01
CA GLU A 73 -10.59 -1.45 -5.49
C GLU A 73 -11.26 -0.68 -4.35
N LYS A 74 -11.51 -1.35 -3.22
CA LYS A 74 -12.13 -0.72 -2.04
C LYS A 74 -11.22 0.35 -1.41
N ALA A 75 -9.90 0.18 -1.45
CA ALA A 75 -8.95 1.20 -1.01
C ALA A 75 -9.05 2.46 -1.87
N ALA A 76 -9.12 2.32 -3.20
CA ALA A 76 -9.30 3.45 -4.12
C ALA A 76 -10.65 4.16 -3.86
N GLN A 77 -11.73 3.40 -3.71
CA GLN A 77 -13.06 3.95 -3.39
C GLN A 77 -13.04 4.72 -2.05
N SER A 78 -12.44 4.14 -1.01
CA SER A 78 -12.35 4.74 0.31
C SER A 78 -11.50 6.02 0.32
N LEU A 79 -10.38 6.04 -0.43
CA LEU A 79 -9.57 7.24 -0.62
C LEU A 79 -10.37 8.36 -1.29
N ALA A 80 -11.06 8.07 -2.40
CA ALA A 80 -11.89 9.03 -3.09
C ALA A 80 -13.03 9.56 -2.20
N ALA A 81 -13.71 8.69 -1.46
CA ALA A 81 -14.73 9.06 -0.47
C ALA A 81 -14.15 9.87 0.71
N GLY A 82 -12.86 9.70 0.99
CA GLY A 82 -12.08 10.48 1.94
C GLY A 82 -11.72 11.89 1.45
N GLY A 83 -12.01 12.23 0.18
CA GLY A 83 -11.71 13.52 -0.42
C GLY A 83 -10.32 13.62 -1.05
N TRP A 84 -9.61 12.50 -1.18
CA TRP A 84 -8.30 12.45 -1.84
C TRP A 84 -8.46 12.48 -3.36
N GLN A 85 -7.63 13.26 -4.03
CA GLN A 85 -7.57 13.26 -5.49
C GLN A 85 -6.60 12.16 -5.95
N ILE A 86 -7.13 11.05 -6.45
CA ILE A 86 -6.31 9.97 -7.00
C ILE A 86 -5.58 10.47 -8.25
N THR A 87 -4.25 10.36 -8.26
CA THR A 87 -3.39 10.80 -9.35
C THR A 87 -2.91 9.65 -10.21
N ASN A 88 -2.76 8.45 -9.64
CA ASN A 88 -2.39 7.24 -10.36
C ASN A 88 -2.85 5.99 -9.59
N THR A 89 -3.13 4.93 -10.34
CA THR A 89 -3.41 3.58 -9.84
C THR A 89 -2.63 2.57 -10.66
N ASN A 90 -1.89 1.69 -9.99
CA ASN A 90 -1.22 0.56 -10.62
C ASN A 90 -1.56 -0.72 -9.86
N GLY A 91 -2.53 -1.47 -10.40
CA GLY A 91 -3.01 -2.72 -9.81
C GLY A 91 -1.94 -3.80 -9.75
N ASP A 92 -1.06 -3.87 -10.75
CA ASP A 92 -0.01 -4.88 -10.87
C ASP A 92 1.00 -4.84 -9.73
N ILE A 93 1.29 -3.65 -9.18
CA ILE A 93 2.18 -3.49 -8.02
C ILE A 93 1.44 -3.04 -6.75
N GLY A 94 0.11 -2.93 -6.79
CA GLY A 94 -0.72 -2.62 -5.64
C GLY A 94 -0.50 -1.19 -5.14
N LEU A 95 -0.31 -0.23 -6.04
CA LEU A 95 -0.03 1.15 -5.70
C LEU A 95 -1.19 2.07 -6.08
N ILE A 96 -1.62 2.90 -5.14
CA ILE A 96 -2.49 4.05 -5.39
C ILE A 96 -1.72 5.28 -4.93
N THR A 97 -1.60 6.30 -5.78
CA THR A 97 -1.11 7.61 -5.38
C THR A 97 -2.23 8.63 -5.46
N ALA A 98 -2.26 9.52 -4.49
CA ALA A 98 -3.24 10.57 -4.40
C ALA A 98 -2.61 11.86 -3.87
N THR A 99 -3.34 12.96 -3.96
CA THR A 99 -2.96 14.24 -3.38
C THR A 99 -4.10 14.84 -2.57
N GLU A 100 -3.74 15.60 -1.54
CA GLU A 100 -4.68 16.46 -0.83
C GLU A 100 -4.96 17.69 -1.71
N GLN A 101 -6.23 17.96 -2.04
CA GLN A 101 -6.59 19.15 -2.82
C GLN A 101 -6.19 20.41 -2.06
N ALA A 102 -5.30 21.21 -2.64
CA ALA A 102 -4.89 22.47 -2.05
C ALA A 102 -5.98 23.53 -2.22
N VAL A 103 -6.62 23.93 -1.12
CA VAL A 103 -7.55 25.07 -1.13
C VAL A 103 -6.77 26.36 -1.38
N GLY A 104 -7.06 27.05 -2.49
CA GLY A 104 -6.44 28.34 -2.82
C GLY A 104 -5.10 28.28 -3.56
N GLY A 105 -4.83 27.19 -4.30
CA GLY A 105 -3.62 27.08 -5.15
C GLY A 105 -2.32 26.83 -4.39
N GLY A 106 -2.43 26.32 -3.17
CA GLY A 106 -1.29 25.86 -2.37
C GLY A 106 -0.61 24.60 -2.94
N ARG A 107 0.44 24.12 -2.27
CA ARG A 107 1.10 22.88 -2.68
C ARG A 107 0.30 21.66 -2.25
N GLU A 108 0.13 20.73 -3.17
CA GLU A 108 -0.44 19.43 -2.90
C GLU A 108 0.53 18.56 -2.09
N SER A 109 0.01 17.89 -1.07
CA SER A 109 0.79 16.92 -0.28
C SER A 109 0.49 15.51 -0.78
N PRO A 110 1.52 14.72 -1.17
CA PRO A 110 1.31 13.40 -1.73
C PRO A 110 0.93 12.37 -0.67
N LEU A 111 0.03 11.47 -1.07
CA LEU A 111 -0.34 10.27 -0.36
C LEU A 111 -0.08 9.06 -1.25
N SER A 112 0.41 7.99 -0.66
CA SER A 112 0.49 6.66 -1.27
C SER A 112 -0.27 5.65 -0.41
N ALA A 113 -1.02 4.76 -1.05
CA ALA A 113 -1.50 3.53 -0.45
C ALA A 113 -0.87 2.36 -1.19
N VAL A 114 -0.25 1.46 -0.43
CA VAL A 114 0.44 0.27 -0.93
C VAL A 114 -0.28 -0.97 -0.40
N ILE A 115 -0.78 -1.80 -1.31
CA ILE A 115 -1.58 -2.98 -1.05
C ILE A 115 -0.71 -4.20 -1.33
N LYS A 116 -0.32 -4.92 -0.26
CA LYS A 116 0.60 -6.07 -0.32
C LYS A 116 -0.13 -7.35 0.08
N GLN A 117 -0.04 -8.39 -0.74
CA GLN A 117 -0.41 -9.73 -0.31
C GLN A 117 0.66 -10.25 0.65
N GLN A 118 0.28 -10.55 1.91
CA GLN A 118 1.20 -11.08 2.92
C GLN A 118 1.29 -12.61 2.83
N ASP A 119 0.13 -13.25 2.73
CA ASP A 119 -0.05 -14.70 2.57
C ASP A 119 -1.30 -14.99 1.74
N ALA A 120 -1.74 -16.24 1.62
CA ALA A 120 -2.90 -16.63 0.80
C ALA A 120 -4.24 -15.95 1.19
N SER A 121 -4.35 -15.41 2.41
CA SER A 121 -5.61 -14.88 2.96
C SER A 121 -5.48 -13.49 3.59
N THR A 122 -4.26 -13.00 3.78
CA THR A 122 -3.98 -11.71 4.42
C THR A 122 -3.46 -10.70 3.41
N VAL A 123 -4.15 -9.57 3.31
CA VAL A 123 -3.73 -8.40 2.52
C VAL A 123 -3.47 -7.24 3.47
N ARG A 124 -2.28 -6.65 3.38
CA ARG A 124 -1.92 -5.44 4.12
C ARG A 124 -2.11 -4.19 3.26
N VAL A 125 -2.76 -3.17 3.82
CA VAL A 125 -2.79 -1.82 3.22
C VAL A 125 -1.95 -0.90 4.08
N GLU A 126 -0.83 -0.44 3.54
CA GLU A 126 0.02 0.61 4.11
C GLU A 126 -0.36 1.96 3.50
N ILE A 127 -0.59 2.97 4.32
CA ILE A 127 -0.86 4.35 3.87
C ILE A 127 0.24 5.28 4.37
N THR A 128 0.79 6.07 3.46
CA THR A 128 1.84 7.05 3.74
C THR A 128 1.44 8.41 3.20
N PHE A 129 1.56 9.44 4.04
CA PHE A 129 1.27 10.83 3.68
C PHE A 129 2.44 11.70 4.06
N SER A 130 2.94 12.49 3.10
CA SER A 130 4.12 13.33 3.30
C SER A 130 3.74 14.80 3.18
N VAL A 131 4.03 15.56 4.24
CA VAL A 131 3.89 17.00 4.29
C VAL A 131 5.27 17.62 4.15
N GLY A 132 5.46 18.44 3.13
CA GLY A 132 6.73 19.12 2.91
C GLY A 132 7.13 20.06 4.06
N PRO A 133 8.41 20.43 4.15
CA PRO A 133 8.89 21.30 5.23
C PRO A 133 8.23 22.69 5.18
N GLY A 134 8.08 23.33 6.34
CA GLY A 134 7.38 24.60 6.49
C GLY A 134 5.85 24.49 6.44
N MET A 135 5.30 23.31 6.17
CA MET A 135 3.86 23.04 6.22
C MET A 135 3.51 22.29 7.50
N LYS A 136 2.26 22.44 7.95
CA LYS A 136 1.73 21.74 9.12
C LYS A 136 0.45 21.04 8.72
N ALA A 137 0.37 19.75 9.04
CA ALA A 137 -0.90 19.04 9.15
C ALA A 137 -1.15 18.76 10.63
N ALA A 138 -2.41 18.80 11.05
CA ALA A 138 -2.75 18.46 12.42
C ALA A 138 -2.67 16.93 12.59
N ASP A 139 -1.81 16.46 13.49
CA ASP A 139 -1.58 15.02 13.75
C ASP A 139 -2.90 14.23 13.90
N ASN A 140 -3.84 14.76 14.68
CA ASN A 140 -5.14 14.12 14.89
C ASN A 140 -5.99 14.07 13.62
N SER A 141 -5.94 15.11 12.79
CA SER A 141 -6.66 15.12 11.51
C SER A 141 -6.09 14.09 10.54
N VAL A 142 -4.76 13.99 10.45
CA VAL A 142 -4.10 12.98 9.60
C VAL A 142 -4.41 11.57 10.10
N ARG A 143 -4.27 11.32 11.40
CA ARG A 143 -4.59 10.03 12.02
C ARG A 143 -6.04 9.63 11.79
N ASN A 144 -6.99 10.53 12.04
CA ASN A 144 -8.40 10.27 11.84
C ASN A 144 -8.72 10.05 10.36
N GLY A 145 -8.09 10.81 9.46
CA GLY A 145 -8.20 10.62 8.01
C GLY A 145 -7.72 9.24 7.58
N PHE A 146 -6.55 8.81 8.05
CA PHE A 146 -6.01 7.46 7.79
C PHE A 146 -6.95 6.38 8.29
N CYS A 147 -7.42 6.48 9.53
CA CYS A 147 -8.27 5.45 10.10
C CYS A 147 -9.67 5.45 9.50
N LYS A 148 -10.15 6.59 8.98
CA LYS A 148 -11.36 6.65 8.16
C LYS A 148 -11.16 5.94 6.82
N VAL A 149 -10.03 6.18 6.14
CA VAL A 149 -9.74 5.51 4.86
C VAL A 149 -9.59 4.00 5.06
N LEU A 150 -8.76 3.56 6.00
CA LEU A 150 -8.55 2.13 6.28
C LEU A 150 -9.85 1.47 6.80
N GLY A 151 -10.54 2.10 7.75
CA GLY A 151 -11.83 1.59 8.24
C GLY A 151 -12.94 1.59 7.19
N GLY A 152 -12.83 2.41 6.14
CA GLY A 152 -13.79 2.49 5.04
C GLY A 152 -13.56 1.44 3.93
N ILE A 153 -12.51 0.63 4.03
CA ILE A 153 -12.32 -0.54 3.17
C ILE A 153 -13.28 -1.64 3.66
N ASP A 154 -14.54 -1.48 3.29
CA ASP A 154 -15.60 -2.43 3.61
C ASP A 154 -15.59 -3.58 2.60
N LEU A 155 -15.18 -4.74 3.10
CA LEU A 155 -15.13 -6.00 2.36
C LEU A 155 -16.37 -6.86 2.62
N SER A 156 -17.45 -6.27 3.15
CA SER A 156 -18.74 -6.94 3.24
C SER A 156 -19.08 -7.57 1.89
N PRO A 157 -19.53 -8.84 1.88
CA PRO A 157 -19.69 -9.59 0.64
C PRO A 157 -20.85 -9.01 -0.17
N GLU A 158 -20.55 -8.08 -1.07
CA GLU A 158 -21.32 -7.96 -2.29
C GLU A 158 -20.95 -9.15 -3.17
N SER A 159 -22.00 -9.90 -3.51
CA SER A 159 -21.96 -11.15 -4.26
C SER A 159 -21.24 -10.99 -5.60
N SER A 160 -20.03 -11.52 -5.71
CA SER A 160 -19.50 -12.06 -6.95
C SER A 160 -18.48 -13.16 -6.68
N ALA A 161 -18.86 -14.38 -7.09
CA ALA A 161 -18.03 -15.57 -7.29
C ALA A 161 -16.82 -15.26 -8.21
N GLN A 162 -15.65 -15.92 -8.19
CA GLN A 162 -15.27 -17.28 -7.79
C GLN A 162 -13.70 -17.37 -7.71
N PRO A 163 -13.00 -18.55 -7.68
CA PRO A 163 -11.82 -18.75 -6.84
C PRO A 163 -10.52 -18.95 -7.65
N GLY A 164 -9.40 -18.94 -6.95
CA GLY A 164 -8.11 -19.34 -7.52
C GLY A 164 -7.08 -19.51 -6.43
N ALA A 165 -7.15 -20.62 -5.69
CA ALA A 165 -6.06 -21.05 -4.83
C ALA A 165 -4.93 -21.55 -5.72
N THR A 166 -3.82 -20.82 -5.75
CA THR A 166 -2.55 -21.34 -6.25
C THR A 166 -1.69 -21.70 -5.04
N GLU A 167 -1.29 -22.97 -5.05
CA GLU A 167 -0.39 -23.66 -4.14
C GLU A 167 0.85 -22.83 -3.79
N ALA A 168 1.12 -22.66 -2.49
CA ALA A 168 2.34 -22.04 -2.00
C ALA A 168 3.47 -23.07 -2.03
N THR A 169 4.45 -22.84 -2.90
CA THR A 169 5.72 -23.57 -2.92
C THR A 169 6.57 -23.16 -1.74
N GLU A 170 7.14 -24.15 -1.05
CA GLU A 170 8.03 -23.99 0.12
C GLU A 170 9.29 -23.15 -0.20
N PRO A 171 9.88 -22.48 0.81
CA PRO A 171 11.04 -21.63 0.59
C PRO A 171 12.29 -22.48 0.34
N VAL A 172 12.92 -22.31 -0.82
CA VAL A 172 14.27 -22.79 -1.09
C VAL A 172 15.25 -21.81 -0.45
N GLU A 173 15.90 -22.26 0.63
CA GLU A 173 17.01 -21.57 1.25
C GLU A 173 18.18 -21.47 0.23
N SER A 174 18.51 -20.24 -0.18
CA SER A 174 19.63 -19.93 -1.09
C SER A 174 20.71 -19.12 -0.35
N PRO A 175 21.97 -19.16 -0.83
CA PRO A 175 23.15 -18.90 -0.02
C PRO A 175 23.25 -17.46 0.46
N THR A 176 23.88 -17.30 1.62
CA THR A 176 24.04 -16.07 2.39
C THR A 176 24.82 -15.00 1.61
N ALA A 177 24.13 -14.27 0.74
CA ALA A 177 24.52 -12.91 0.40
C ALA A 177 24.40 -12.04 1.67
N ALA A 178 25.28 -11.05 1.83
CA ALA A 178 25.19 -10.12 2.96
C ALA A 178 23.77 -9.49 2.99
N PRO A 179 23.17 -9.24 4.18
CA PRO A 179 21.87 -8.62 4.26
C PRO A 179 21.79 -7.35 3.41
N ALA A 180 20.66 -7.10 2.74
CA ALA A 180 20.51 -5.97 1.82
C ALA A 180 20.89 -4.62 2.46
N GLY A 181 20.62 -4.46 3.77
CA GLY A 181 21.03 -3.28 4.54
C GLY A 181 22.55 -3.13 4.69
N GLU A 182 23.30 -4.23 4.86
CA GLU A 182 24.77 -4.20 4.93
C GLU A 182 25.37 -3.87 3.57
N GLN A 183 24.89 -4.52 2.51
CA GLN A 183 25.30 -4.20 1.14
C GLN A 183 25.01 -2.74 0.81
N CYS A 184 23.84 -2.24 1.19
CA CYS A 184 23.49 -0.84 0.98
C CYS A 184 24.50 0.12 1.63
N GLN A 185 24.92 -0.17 2.87
CA GLN A 185 25.90 0.66 3.57
C GLN A 185 27.28 0.59 2.90
N SER A 186 27.74 -0.61 2.52
CA SER A 186 29.05 -0.79 1.89
C SER A 186 29.13 -0.16 0.50
N ASN A 187 28.02 -0.19 -0.24
CA ASN A 187 27.92 0.30 -1.61
C ASN A 187 27.48 1.78 -1.69
N PHE A 188 27.28 2.44 -0.54
CA PHE A 188 26.85 3.82 -0.51
C PHE A 188 27.97 4.76 -0.97
N THR A 189 27.73 5.50 -2.05
CA THR A 189 28.67 6.50 -2.56
C THR A 189 28.02 7.88 -2.66
N LYS A 190 28.88 8.89 -2.56
CA LYS A 190 28.52 10.31 -2.70
C LYS A 190 29.50 10.97 -3.65
N GLU A 191 28.98 11.56 -4.70
CA GLU A 191 29.74 12.30 -5.70
C GLU A 191 29.29 13.76 -5.75
N GLY A 192 30.23 14.68 -6.00
CA GLY A 192 29.93 16.11 -6.10
C GLY A 192 30.03 16.87 -4.78
N ASN A 193 29.46 18.07 -4.75
CA ASN A 193 29.48 18.97 -3.60
C ASN A 193 28.37 20.02 -3.67
N PHE A 194 28.25 20.86 -2.65
CA PHE A 194 27.22 21.90 -2.59
C PHE A 194 27.19 22.83 -3.82
N ILE A 195 28.34 23.10 -4.45
CA ILE A 195 28.43 24.03 -5.60
C ILE A 195 28.01 23.35 -6.91
N LYS A 196 28.33 22.06 -7.09
CA LYS A 196 28.04 21.30 -8.31
C LYS A 196 26.77 20.44 -8.21
N GLY A 197 26.15 20.39 -7.04
CA GLY A 197 25.15 19.38 -6.72
C GLY A 197 25.82 18.10 -6.24
N THR A 198 25.02 17.24 -5.61
CA THR A 198 25.48 15.97 -5.04
C THR A 198 24.65 14.83 -5.61
N ILE A 199 25.30 13.74 -5.99
CA ILE A 199 24.63 12.50 -6.40
C ILE A 199 24.98 11.43 -5.36
N TYR A 200 23.96 10.82 -4.80
CA TYR A 200 24.07 9.69 -3.88
C TYR A 200 23.68 8.42 -4.61
N ARG A 201 24.44 7.34 -4.40
CA ARG A 201 24.15 6.03 -5.00
C ARG A 201 24.30 4.94 -3.97
N SER A 202 23.55 3.86 -4.13
CA SER A 202 23.80 2.58 -3.48
C SER A 202 23.15 1.46 -4.28
N PHE A 203 23.50 0.22 -3.98
CA PHE A 203 22.85 -0.94 -4.56
C PHE A 203 22.86 -2.12 -3.60
N ALA A 204 21.94 -3.05 -3.82
CA ALA A 204 21.94 -4.37 -3.22
C ALA A 204 21.54 -5.44 -4.25
N ASP A 205 22.08 -6.64 -4.06
CA ASP A 205 21.84 -7.84 -4.84
C ASP A 205 20.93 -8.79 -4.05
N PHE A 206 19.88 -9.26 -4.72
CA PHE A 206 18.86 -10.16 -4.20
C PHE A 206 18.93 -11.48 -4.96
N SER A 207 19.40 -12.52 -4.28
CA SER A 207 19.51 -13.87 -4.85
C SER A 207 18.26 -14.69 -4.55
N GLY A 208 17.82 -15.49 -5.52
CA GLY A 208 16.67 -16.39 -5.34
C GLY A 208 15.30 -15.71 -5.45
N MET A 209 15.26 -14.43 -5.79
CA MET A 209 14.03 -13.69 -6.06
C MET A 209 13.83 -13.48 -7.55
N ASP A 210 12.57 -13.51 -8.01
CA ASP A 210 12.27 -13.14 -9.38
C ASP A 210 12.35 -11.62 -9.57
N ARG A 211 12.81 -11.19 -10.75
CA ARG A 211 12.95 -9.76 -11.09
C ARG A 211 11.64 -8.99 -10.96
N GLY A 212 10.50 -9.64 -11.22
CA GLY A 212 9.17 -9.03 -11.11
C GLY A 212 8.82 -8.66 -9.68
N SER A 213 8.97 -9.59 -8.74
CA SER A 213 8.77 -9.39 -7.30
C SER A 213 9.75 -8.35 -6.74
N VAL A 214 11.03 -8.42 -7.11
CA VAL A 214 12.01 -7.40 -6.69
C VAL A 214 11.61 -6.01 -7.21
N PHE A 215 11.17 -5.91 -8.46
CA PHE A 215 10.70 -4.65 -9.03
C PHE A 215 9.48 -4.10 -8.30
N GLU A 216 8.48 -4.94 -8.07
CA GLU A 216 7.27 -4.60 -7.33
C GLU A 216 7.60 -4.12 -5.92
N LYS A 217 8.36 -4.92 -5.15
CA LYS A 217 8.79 -4.57 -3.79
C LYS A 217 9.63 -3.29 -3.76
N THR A 218 10.44 -3.03 -4.79
CA THR A 218 11.20 -1.76 -4.91
C THR A 218 10.25 -0.57 -5.03
N ALA A 219 9.25 -0.65 -5.92
CA ALA A 219 8.26 0.41 -6.10
C ALA A 219 7.44 0.63 -4.83
N GLN A 220 6.98 -0.46 -4.22
CA GLN A 220 6.24 -0.45 -2.95
C GLN A 220 7.07 0.17 -1.82
N GLY A 221 8.33 -0.23 -1.64
CA GLY A 221 9.22 0.29 -0.62
C GLY A 221 9.50 1.79 -0.81
N LEU A 222 9.72 2.25 -2.04
CA LEU A 222 9.85 3.69 -2.32
C LEU A 222 8.59 4.47 -1.94
N ALA A 223 7.42 4.02 -2.41
CA ALA A 223 6.16 4.69 -2.13
C ALA A 223 5.80 4.68 -0.64
N ALA A 224 5.99 3.54 0.03
CA ALA A 224 5.81 3.41 1.47
C ALA A 224 6.72 4.38 2.22
N ASN A 225 7.94 4.60 1.73
CA ASN A 225 8.92 5.54 2.28
C ASN A 225 8.76 7.01 1.84
N GLY A 226 7.59 7.38 1.31
CA GLY A 226 7.21 8.77 1.08
C GLY A 226 7.79 9.37 -0.19
N TRP A 227 8.45 8.57 -1.03
CA TRP A 227 8.87 8.98 -2.37
C TRP A 227 7.65 9.09 -3.29
N GLN A 228 7.54 10.19 -4.02
CA GLN A 228 6.50 10.34 -5.03
C GLN A 228 6.96 9.69 -6.33
N LEU A 229 6.42 8.51 -6.64
CA LEU A 229 6.75 7.82 -7.89
C LEU A 229 6.18 8.61 -9.09
N THR A 230 7.02 8.83 -10.08
CA THR A 230 6.69 9.56 -11.31
C THR A 230 6.65 8.67 -12.55
N THR A 231 7.53 7.66 -12.61
CA THR A 231 7.55 6.66 -13.69
C THR A 231 7.73 5.28 -13.09
N ILE A 232 6.95 4.32 -13.56
CA ILE A 232 7.07 2.90 -13.21
C ILE A 232 7.06 2.14 -14.53
N ASN A 233 8.23 1.70 -14.98
CA ASN A 233 8.39 0.97 -16.24
C ASN A 233 9.01 -0.40 -15.95
N LYS A 234 8.15 -1.42 -15.88
CA LYS A 234 8.54 -2.80 -15.55
C LYS A 234 9.39 -3.43 -16.65
N ASP A 235 9.11 -3.11 -17.92
CA ASP A 235 9.80 -3.69 -19.08
C ASP A 235 11.31 -3.39 -19.02
N ILE A 236 11.66 -2.13 -18.83
CA ILE A 236 13.07 -1.69 -18.73
C ILE A 236 13.61 -1.73 -17.29
N GLY A 237 12.78 -2.10 -16.31
CA GLY A 237 13.15 -2.17 -14.89
C GLY A 237 13.52 -0.81 -14.30
N LEU A 238 12.83 0.26 -14.66
CA LEU A 238 13.10 1.61 -14.17
C LEU A 238 11.92 2.14 -13.34
N ILE A 239 12.24 2.62 -12.14
CA ILE A 239 11.33 3.41 -11.30
C ILE A 239 11.98 4.78 -11.11
N THR A 240 11.24 5.85 -11.39
CA THR A 240 11.66 7.22 -11.03
C THR A 240 10.73 7.79 -9.98
N ALA A 241 11.30 8.56 -9.08
CA ALA A 241 10.57 9.25 -8.04
C ALA A 241 11.14 10.65 -7.81
N ILE A 242 10.42 11.46 -7.05
CA ILE A 242 10.88 12.78 -6.63
C ILE A 242 10.72 12.95 -5.13
N GLU A 243 11.68 13.63 -4.52
CA GLU A 243 11.49 14.30 -3.24
C GLU A 243 10.98 15.72 -3.52
N GLN A 244 9.82 16.05 -2.95
CA GLN A 244 9.19 17.36 -3.12
C GLN A 244 10.00 18.44 -2.40
N ALA A 245 10.27 19.54 -3.11
CA ALA A 245 11.06 20.63 -2.57
C ALA A 245 10.29 21.54 -1.59
N VAL A 246 11.01 22.11 -0.64
CA VAL A 246 10.51 23.16 0.26
C VAL A 246 10.39 24.48 -0.50
N GLY A 247 9.40 25.30 -0.15
CA GLY A 247 9.37 26.72 -0.58
C GLY A 247 9.23 26.96 -2.09
N GLY A 248 9.00 25.94 -2.91
CA GLY A 248 8.91 26.07 -4.38
C GLY A 248 10.28 25.87 -5.02
N GLY A 249 11.21 25.28 -4.26
CA GLY A 249 12.51 24.86 -4.73
C GLY A 249 12.43 23.75 -5.78
N ARG A 250 13.60 23.25 -6.16
CA ARG A 250 13.74 22.21 -7.18
C ARG A 250 13.53 20.84 -6.56
N ASN A 251 12.65 20.04 -7.14
CA ASN A 251 12.48 18.64 -6.77
C ASN A 251 13.79 17.88 -6.97
N SER A 252 14.09 16.98 -6.05
CA SER A 252 15.30 16.16 -6.12
C SER A 252 14.91 14.79 -6.70
N PRO A 253 15.40 14.43 -7.91
CA PRO A 253 15.01 13.19 -8.55
C PRO A 253 15.72 11.98 -7.94
N LEU A 254 14.98 10.89 -7.83
CA LEU A 254 15.46 9.55 -7.52
C LEU A 254 15.18 8.62 -8.69
N SER A 255 16.11 7.71 -8.98
CA SER A 255 15.90 6.57 -9.87
C SER A 255 16.30 5.28 -9.18
N ALA A 256 15.46 4.24 -9.30
CA ALA A 256 15.81 2.87 -8.96
C ALA A 256 15.77 2.02 -10.24
N ALA A 257 16.88 1.33 -10.53
CA ALA A 257 16.99 0.41 -11.65
C ALA A 257 17.08 -1.02 -11.15
N VAL A 258 16.19 -1.89 -11.65
CA VAL A 258 16.08 -3.30 -11.27
C VAL A 258 16.54 -4.17 -12.43
N LYS A 259 17.74 -4.75 -12.28
CA LYS A 259 18.49 -5.42 -13.34
C LYS A 259 18.74 -6.88 -12.98
N GLN A 260 18.51 -7.78 -13.93
CA GLN A 260 18.97 -9.15 -13.79
C GLN A 260 20.52 -9.19 -13.84
N GLN A 261 21.14 -9.81 -12.84
CA GLN A 261 22.59 -10.07 -12.75
C GLN A 261 22.82 -11.58 -12.76
N GLY A 262 23.18 -12.13 -13.92
CA GLY A 262 23.32 -13.58 -14.06
C GLY A 262 21.99 -14.33 -13.90
N ALA A 263 22.05 -15.63 -13.57
CA ALA A 263 20.90 -16.53 -13.65
C ALA A 263 19.87 -16.33 -12.52
N SER A 264 20.31 -16.00 -11.30
CA SER A 264 19.46 -16.03 -10.10
C SER A 264 19.59 -14.81 -9.20
N THR A 265 20.35 -13.80 -9.61
CA THR A 265 20.55 -12.58 -8.82
C THR A 265 19.90 -11.40 -9.54
N VAL A 266 19.18 -10.59 -8.79
CA VAL A 266 18.59 -9.33 -9.25
C VAL A 266 19.24 -8.19 -8.46
N ARG A 267 19.76 -7.19 -9.16
CA ARG A 267 20.32 -5.99 -8.55
C ARG A 267 19.32 -4.86 -8.57
N VAL A 268 19.22 -4.15 -7.44
CA VAL A 268 18.54 -2.86 -7.36
C VAL A 268 19.60 -1.77 -7.16
N GLU A 269 19.72 -0.87 -8.14
CA GLU A 269 20.60 0.31 -8.07
C GLU A 269 19.76 1.56 -7.81
N MET A 270 20.06 2.28 -6.75
CA MET A 270 19.40 3.55 -6.41
C MET A 270 20.34 4.72 -6.66
N SER A 271 19.79 5.82 -7.18
CA SER A 271 20.51 7.07 -7.41
C SER A 271 19.61 8.26 -7.09
N PHE A 272 20.09 9.18 -6.26
CA PHE A 272 19.37 10.37 -5.82
C PHE A 272 20.22 11.62 -6.03
N SER A 273 19.65 12.65 -6.68
CA SER A 273 20.38 13.86 -7.03
C SER A 273 19.86 15.09 -6.28
N VAL A 274 20.77 15.79 -5.61
CA VAL A 274 20.52 17.06 -4.92
C VAL A 274 21.14 18.19 -5.73
N ALA A 275 20.32 19.16 -6.13
CA ALA A 275 20.77 20.26 -6.98
C ALA A 275 21.84 21.15 -6.31
N PRO A 276 22.67 21.87 -7.10
CA PRO A 276 23.57 22.91 -6.59
C PRO A 276 22.88 23.88 -5.63
N GLY A 277 23.52 24.22 -4.52
CA GLY A 277 22.98 25.12 -3.51
C GLY A 277 22.01 24.48 -2.53
N MET A 278 21.73 23.17 -2.66
CA MET A 278 20.90 22.42 -1.71
C MET A 278 21.75 21.43 -0.91
N LYS A 279 21.27 21.07 0.29
CA LYS A 279 21.96 20.15 1.19
C LYS A 279 20.99 19.07 1.66
N ALA A 280 21.35 17.81 1.44
CA ALA A 280 20.75 16.66 2.11
C ALA A 280 21.75 16.11 3.14
N PRO A 281 21.32 15.73 4.35
CA PRO A 281 22.21 15.06 5.29
C PRO A 281 22.59 13.67 4.77
N ASP A 282 23.89 13.39 4.65
CA ASP A 282 24.40 12.14 4.06
C ASP A 282 23.84 10.89 4.76
N ASN A 283 23.82 10.89 6.10
CA ASN A 283 23.25 9.80 6.87
C ASN A 283 21.75 9.62 6.57
N SER A 284 20.98 10.70 6.47
CA SER A 284 19.54 10.60 6.16
C SER A 284 19.28 10.01 4.78
N VAL A 285 20.10 10.34 3.77
CA VAL A 285 19.98 9.75 2.43
C VAL A 285 20.34 8.27 2.45
N ARG A 286 21.47 7.91 3.10
CA ARG A 286 21.90 6.52 3.24
C ARG A 286 20.85 5.68 3.96
N ASP A 287 20.38 6.15 5.11
CA ASP A 287 19.41 5.43 5.93
C ASP A 287 18.08 5.24 5.18
N SER A 288 17.66 6.24 4.39
CA SER A 288 16.50 6.14 3.49
C SER A 288 16.69 5.07 2.41
N PHE A 289 17.85 5.04 1.73
CA PHE A 289 18.17 4.01 0.74
C PHE A 289 18.18 2.62 1.37
N CYS A 290 18.84 2.46 2.51
CA CYS A 290 18.98 1.16 3.14
C CYS A 290 17.66 0.65 3.72
N LYS A 291 16.78 1.54 4.19
CA LYS A 291 15.41 1.18 4.58
C LYS A 291 14.64 0.57 3.41
N VAL A 292 14.63 1.25 2.25
CA VAL A 292 13.98 0.74 1.04
C VAL A 292 14.56 -0.61 0.61
N LEU A 293 15.89 -0.74 0.53
CA LEU A 293 16.53 -1.99 0.11
C LEU A 293 16.31 -3.15 1.09
N THR A 294 16.21 -2.87 2.38
CA THR A 294 15.92 -3.89 3.40
C THR A 294 14.49 -4.42 3.28
N GLU A 295 13.52 -3.56 2.96
CA GLU A 295 12.11 -3.94 2.80
C GLU A 295 11.83 -4.82 1.55
N ILE A 296 12.80 -4.94 0.64
CA ILE A 296 12.71 -5.83 -0.53
C ILE A 296 13.02 -7.29 -0.16
N ALA A 297 13.82 -7.52 0.88
CA ALA A 297 14.18 -8.86 1.31
C ALA A 297 12.89 -9.69 1.62
N PRO A 298 12.93 -11.02 1.39
CA PRO A 298 11.80 -11.91 1.68
C PRO A 298 11.43 -11.91 3.16
#